data_AF-A0A1E5P0Q9-F1
#
_entry.id   AF-A0A1E5P0Q9-F1
#
_cell.length_a   1.000
_cell.length_b   1.000
_cell.length_c   1.000
_cell.angle_alpha   90.00
_cell.angle_beta   90.00
_cell.angle_gamma   90.00
#
_symmetry.space_group_name_H-M   'P 1'
#
loop_
_entity.id
_entity.type
_entity.pdbx_description
1 polymer ?
#
loop_
_entity_poly.entity_id
_entity_poly.type
_entity_poly.pdbx_seq_one_letter_code
_entity_poly.pdbx_strand_id
1 'polypeptide(L)'
;MGNGFPTEKFFRIINEDTGLCLAAADGGTSYGMQEAHDRWTGEKGFIPYSHTKDQVLVVSRPRNARREIWFFDDRANTYGDEFWHLVNINKDIRSAYALHVGVVGFGGPVEVGLFGWGRQDQTQWKADGGMFWPGSHEDKVVTVLSDGNGNHRAVVADRGAPNQQWRFEEVEVPGESVPTRRNDT
;
A
#
# COMPACT_ATOMS: atom_id res chain seq x y z
N MET A 1 -10.15 12.72 11.34
CA MET A 1 -10.71 11.57 12.10
C MET A 1 -10.08 10.32 11.49
N GLY A 2 -9.65 9.32 12.27
CA GLY A 2 -8.78 8.25 11.74
C GLY A 2 -9.45 7.07 11.04
N ASN A 3 -10.79 7.03 10.92
CA ASN A 3 -11.54 5.87 10.44
C ASN A 3 -11.10 4.53 11.05
N GLY A 4 -10.75 4.53 12.34
CA GLY A 4 -10.29 3.36 13.08
C GLY A 4 -8.79 3.04 12.94
N PHE A 5 -8.04 3.81 12.16
CA PHE A 5 -6.58 3.69 12.05
C PHE A 5 -5.84 4.71 12.96
N PRO A 6 -4.58 4.42 13.33
CA PRO A 6 -3.71 5.41 13.96
C PRO A 6 -3.52 6.63 13.05
N THR A 7 -3.76 7.83 13.60
CA THR A 7 -3.57 9.12 12.90
C THR A 7 -2.31 9.79 13.40
N GLU A 8 -1.63 10.55 12.53
CA GLU A 8 -0.35 11.21 12.83
C GLU A 8 0.76 10.24 13.31
N LYS A 9 0.61 8.94 13.02
CA LYS A 9 1.51 7.87 13.45
C LYS A 9 1.91 6.98 12.28
N PHE A 10 3.13 6.48 12.34
CA PHE A 10 3.54 5.34 11.52
C PHE A 10 3.21 4.04 12.24
N PHE A 11 2.84 3.01 11.50
CA PHE A 11 2.50 1.70 12.06
C PHE A 11 2.78 0.55 11.10
N ARG A 12 2.89 -0.66 11.65
CA ARG A 12 2.82 -1.91 10.90
C ARG A 12 1.41 -2.46 10.96
N ILE A 13 0.97 -3.09 9.87
CA ILE A 13 -0.31 -3.79 9.81
C ILE A 13 -0.03 -5.28 9.90
N ILE A 14 -0.35 -5.90 11.03
CA ILE A 14 0.02 -7.28 11.35
C ILE A 14 -1.25 -8.09 11.57
N ASN A 15 -1.39 -9.19 10.83
CA ASN A 15 -2.49 -10.11 11.00
C ASN A 15 -2.32 -10.86 12.33
N GLU A 16 -3.34 -10.86 13.17
CA GLU A 16 -3.24 -11.45 14.51
C GLU A 16 -3.15 -12.97 14.47
N ASP A 17 -3.88 -13.60 13.56
CA ASP A 17 -3.97 -15.06 13.46
C ASP A 17 -2.67 -15.68 12.92
N THR A 18 -2.04 -15.00 11.96
CA THR A 18 -0.84 -15.54 11.26
C THR A 18 0.48 -14.90 11.71
N GLY A 19 0.43 -13.74 12.37
CA GLY A 19 1.61 -12.93 12.69
C GLY A 19 2.33 -12.34 11.48
N LEU A 20 1.73 -12.42 10.28
CA LEU A 20 2.29 -11.87 9.05
C LEU A 20 1.91 -10.39 8.90
N CYS A 21 2.82 -9.58 8.37
CA CYS A 21 2.58 -8.17 8.10
C CYS A 21 2.40 -7.88 6.61
N LEU A 22 1.63 -6.83 6.33
CA LEU A 22 1.59 -6.21 5.01
C LEU A 22 2.86 -5.40 4.76
N ALA A 23 3.46 -5.59 3.59
CA ALA A 23 4.62 -4.82 3.17
C ALA A 23 4.58 -4.51 1.67
N ALA A 24 5.19 -3.39 1.29
CA ALA A 24 5.40 -3.00 -0.10
C ALA A 24 6.81 -3.41 -0.55
N ALA A 25 6.94 -4.62 -1.08
CA ALA A 25 8.22 -5.11 -1.58
C ALA A 25 8.62 -4.41 -2.87
N ASP A 26 9.93 -4.28 -3.10
CA ASP A 26 10.46 -3.83 -4.39
C ASP A 26 10.08 -4.86 -5.47
N GLY A 27 9.48 -4.40 -6.58
CA GLY A 27 9.18 -5.26 -7.72
C GLY A 27 10.42 -5.73 -8.47
N GLY A 28 11.59 -5.21 -8.10
CA GLY A 28 12.90 -5.49 -8.68
C GLY A 28 13.33 -4.44 -9.70
N THR A 29 14.50 -4.62 -10.30
CA THR A 29 15.02 -3.74 -11.35
C THR A 29 15.07 -4.49 -12.67
N SER A 30 14.44 -3.95 -13.71
CA SER A 30 14.66 -4.38 -15.09
C SER A 30 15.70 -3.49 -15.76
N TYR A 31 16.59 -4.11 -16.55
CA TYR A 31 17.59 -3.40 -17.35
C TYR A 31 17.17 -3.45 -18.82
N GLY A 32 17.32 -2.34 -19.53
CA GLY A 32 17.00 -2.19 -20.94
C GLY A 32 18.06 -1.37 -21.67
N MET A 33 18.02 -1.44 -23.00
CA MET A 33 18.82 -0.61 -23.89
C MET A 33 17.86 0.29 -24.67
N GLN A 34 18.09 1.60 -24.65
CA GLN A 34 17.36 2.54 -25.49
C GLN A 34 18.24 2.91 -26.68
N GLU A 35 17.72 2.75 -27.89
CA GLU A 35 18.39 3.24 -29.09
C GLU A 35 18.45 4.78 -29.00
N ALA A 36 19.66 5.32 -28.99
CA ALA A 36 19.94 6.74 -28.93
C ALA A 36 20.54 7.18 -30.26
N HIS A 37 20.12 8.34 -30.73
CA HIS A 37 20.54 8.88 -32.00
C HIS A 37 21.22 10.23 -31.77
N ASP A 38 22.49 10.34 -32.14
CA ASP A 38 23.17 11.64 -32.15
C ASP A 38 22.57 12.50 -33.27
N ARG A 39 21.95 13.61 -32.89
CA ARG A 39 21.23 14.49 -33.82
C ARG A 39 22.15 15.22 -34.81
N TRP A 40 23.46 15.28 -34.55
CA TRP A 40 24.45 15.99 -35.36
C TRP A 40 25.29 15.07 -36.23
N THR A 41 25.62 13.86 -35.77
CA THR A 41 26.45 12.91 -36.52
C THR A 41 25.65 11.79 -37.21
N GLY A 42 24.40 11.56 -36.80
CA GLY A 42 23.58 10.47 -37.34
C GLY A 42 23.96 9.09 -36.82
N GLU A 43 24.89 9.02 -35.86
CA GLU A 43 25.32 7.75 -35.26
C GLU A 43 24.24 7.20 -34.33
N LYS A 44 23.99 5.89 -34.46
CA LYS A 44 23.12 5.12 -33.58
C LYS A 44 23.94 4.48 -32.48
N GLY A 45 23.65 4.83 -31.24
CA GLY A 45 24.19 4.20 -30.04
C GLY A 45 23.08 3.52 -29.22
N PHE A 46 23.48 2.75 -28.22
CA PHE A 46 22.55 2.22 -27.21
C PHE A 46 22.91 2.81 -25.86
N ILE A 47 21.94 3.46 -25.21
CA ILE A 47 22.08 3.92 -23.83
C ILE A 47 21.49 2.85 -22.93
N PRO A 48 22.28 2.23 -22.04
CA PRO A 48 21.73 1.34 -21.02
C PRO A 48 20.90 2.18 -20.04
N TYR A 49 19.70 1.72 -19.74
CA TYR A 49 18.86 2.27 -18.69
C TYR A 49 18.37 1.18 -17.76
N SER A 50 18.06 1.54 -16.52
CA SER A 50 17.38 0.69 -15.57
C SER A 50 16.02 1.30 -15.21
N HIS A 51 15.02 0.43 -15.10
CA HIS A 51 13.71 0.78 -14.55
C HIS A 51 13.47 -0.05 -13.31
N THR A 52 13.29 0.63 -12.19
CA THR A 52 12.68 0.04 -11.00
C THR A 52 11.25 -0.33 -11.35
N LYS A 53 10.88 -1.59 -11.09
CA LYS A 53 9.51 -2.06 -11.24
C LYS A 53 8.68 -1.54 -10.08
N ASP A 54 7.40 -1.35 -10.34
CA ASP A 54 6.44 -0.90 -9.32
C ASP A 54 6.49 -1.82 -8.11
N GLN A 55 6.28 -1.25 -6.92
CA GLN A 55 6.22 -2.03 -5.69
C GLN A 55 5.07 -3.04 -5.76
N VAL A 56 5.29 -4.21 -5.14
CA VAL A 56 4.28 -5.28 -5.06
C VAL A 56 3.90 -5.50 -3.60
N LEU A 57 2.60 -5.64 -3.34
CA LEU A 57 2.12 -5.99 -2.01
C LEU A 57 2.55 -7.43 -1.67
N VAL A 58 3.15 -7.62 -0.51
CA VAL A 58 3.49 -8.93 0.02
C VAL A 58 2.94 -9.09 1.44
N VAL A 59 2.57 -10.33 1.78
CA VAL A 59 2.23 -10.74 3.14
C VAL A 59 3.36 -11.63 3.64
N SER A 60 4.10 -11.18 4.65
CA SER A 60 5.30 -11.89 5.09
C SER A 60 5.59 -11.68 6.57
N ARG A 61 6.50 -12.46 7.15
CA ARG A 61 6.91 -12.25 8.55
C ARG A 61 7.59 -10.88 8.70
N PRO A 62 7.29 -10.11 9.77
CA PRO A 62 7.94 -8.84 10.05
C PRO A 62 9.46 -8.99 10.10
N ARG A 63 10.17 -8.06 9.45
CA ARG A 63 11.64 -7.96 9.45
C ARG A 63 12.14 -6.61 9.93
N ASN A 64 11.26 -5.80 10.53
CA ASN A 64 11.52 -4.42 10.95
C ASN A 64 12.06 -3.55 9.81
N ALA A 65 11.56 -3.79 8.59
CA ALA A 65 11.98 -3.09 7.40
C ALA A 65 11.06 -1.90 7.10
N ARG A 66 11.62 -0.85 6.49
CA ARG A 66 10.86 0.34 6.10
C ARG A 66 9.62 0.02 5.24
N ARG A 67 9.72 -0.95 4.34
CA ARG A 67 8.60 -1.42 3.50
C ARG A 67 7.41 -1.97 4.27
N GLU A 68 7.56 -2.29 5.55
CA GLU A 68 6.49 -2.81 6.43
C GLU A 68 5.74 -1.68 7.15
N ILE A 69 6.21 -0.44 6.99
CA ILE A 69 5.73 0.72 7.72
C ILE A 69 4.76 1.52 6.82
N TRP A 70 3.61 1.82 7.40
CA TRP A 70 2.49 2.51 6.78
C TRP A 70 2.14 3.75 7.59
N PHE A 71 1.42 4.66 6.96
CA PHE A 71 0.69 5.73 7.64
C PHE A 71 -0.69 5.88 7.00
N PHE A 72 -1.62 6.42 7.78
CA PHE A 72 -2.94 6.77 7.30
C PHE A 72 -2.92 8.23 6.83
N ASP A 73 -3.11 8.45 5.53
CA ASP A 73 -3.28 9.79 4.97
C ASP A 73 -4.75 10.16 5.10
N ASP A 74 -5.04 11.06 6.05
CA ASP A 74 -6.36 11.60 6.35
C ASP A 74 -6.57 13.04 5.82
N ARG A 75 -5.65 13.53 4.97
CA ARG A 75 -5.68 14.92 4.50
C ARG A 75 -6.85 15.15 3.55
N ALA A 76 -7.50 16.31 3.68
CA ALA A 76 -8.48 16.76 2.71
C ALA A 76 -7.84 17.05 1.34
N ASN A 77 -8.49 16.56 0.27
CA ASN A 77 -8.17 16.84 -1.12
C ASN A 77 -8.51 18.29 -1.48
N THR A 78 -8.19 18.71 -2.71
CA THR A 78 -8.47 20.06 -3.21
C THR A 78 -9.96 20.43 -3.29
N TYR A 79 -10.85 19.44 -3.20
CA TYR A 79 -12.31 19.61 -3.21
C TYR A 79 -12.93 19.52 -1.81
N GLY A 80 -12.12 19.31 -0.76
CA GLY A 80 -12.56 19.24 0.62
C GLY A 80 -12.92 17.84 1.13
N ASP A 81 -12.85 16.80 0.30
CA ASP A 81 -13.06 15.42 0.75
C ASP A 81 -11.78 14.87 1.39
N GLU A 82 -11.90 14.23 2.55
CA GLU A 82 -10.78 13.56 3.20
C GLU A 82 -10.30 12.37 2.34
N PHE A 83 -8.99 12.30 2.08
CA PHE A 83 -8.36 11.04 1.70
C PHE A 83 -8.37 10.14 2.92
N TRP A 84 -8.67 8.86 2.76
CA TRP A 84 -8.61 7.84 3.83
C TRP A 84 -7.75 6.69 3.33
N HIS A 85 -6.49 6.98 3.03
CA HIS A 85 -5.60 6.06 2.32
C HIS A 85 -4.55 5.46 3.25
N LEU A 86 -4.27 4.17 3.07
CA LEU A 86 -3.16 3.49 3.73
C LEU A 86 -1.93 3.59 2.85
N VAL A 87 -0.98 4.45 3.20
CA VAL A 87 0.18 4.78 2.37
C VAL A 87 1.44 4.13 2.96
N ASN A 88 2.23 3.48 2.11
CA ASN A 88 3.52 2.94 2.52
C ASN A 88 4.56 4.07 2.60
N ILE A 89 5.38 4.07 3.64
CA ILE A 89 6.43 5.09 3.80
C ILE A 89 7.57 4.92 2.79
N ASN A 90 7.72 3.73 2.21
CA ASN A 90 8.75 3.44 1.22
C ASN A 90 8.34 4.04 -0.13
N LYS A 91 8.84 5.25 -0.43
CA LYS A 91 8.69 5.88 -1.75
C LYS A 91 9.73 5.34 -2.73
N ASP A 92 9.31 5.11 -3.98
CA ASP A 92 10.28 5.03 -5.07
C ASP A 92 10.66 6.46 -5.52
N ILE A 93 11.47 6.57 -6.57
CA ILE A 93 11.90 7.87 -7.12
C ILE A 93 10.76 8.70 -7.73
N ARG A 94 9.58 8.11 -7.96
CA ARG A 94 8.41 8.73 -8.60
C ARG A 94 7.30 9.03 -7.61
N SER A 95 7.00 8.13 -6.67
CA SER A 95 5.88 8.24 -5.73
C SER A 95 5.98 7.28 -4.54
N ALA A 96 5.21 7.56 -3.49
CA ALA A 96 4.79 6.53 -2.55
C ALA A 96 3.64 5.69 -3.16
N TYR A 97 3.40 4.51 -2.61
CA TYR A 97 2.28 3.64 -2.98
C TYR A 97 1.29 3.53 -1.83
N ALA A 98 0.01 3.50 -2.16
CA ALA A 98 -1.05 3.22 -1.20
C ALA A 98 -1.66 1.84 -1.44
N LEU A 99 -2.20 1.25 -0.38
CA LEU A 99 -2.98 0.02 -0.43
C LEU A 99 -4.25 0.27 -1.24
N HIS A 100 -4.50 -0.60 -2.19
CA HIS A 100 -5.64 -0.48 -3.10
C HIS A 100 -6.31 -1.84 -3.30
N VAL A 101 -7.61 -1.80 -3.51
CA VAL A 101 -8.39 -2.93 -4.01
C VAL A 101 -9.17 -2.44 -5.23
N GLY A 102 -9.23 -3.29 -6.25
CA GLY A 102 -10.08 -3.05 -7.41
C GLY A 102 -11.57 -3.08 -7.05
N VAL A 103 -12.43 -3.16 -8.07
CA VAL A 103 -13.89 -3.19 -7.87
C VAL A 103 -14.28 -4.35 -6.96
N VAL A 104 -14.86 -4.02 -5.80
CA VAL A 104 -15.44 -4.98 -4.87
C VAL A 104 -16.90 -5.18 -5.26
N GLY A 105 -17.24 -6.40 -5.67
CA GLY A 105 -18.57 -6.75 -6.16
C GLY A 105 -19.07 -8.09 -5.63
N PHE A 106 -20.15 -8.58 -6.23
CA PHE A 106 -20.72 -9.89 -5.91
C PHE A 106 -19.87 -10.99 -6.56
N GLY A 107 -18.96 -11.58 -5.79
CA GLY A 107 -18.02 -12.61 -6.25
C GLY A 107 -17.01 -12.94 -5.16
N GLY A 108 -16.18 -13.97 -5.39
CA GLY A 108 -15.15 -14.42 -4.45
C GLY A 108 -14.10 -13.35 -4.09
N PRO A 109 -13.03 -13.73 -3.39
CA PRO A 109 -12.07 -12.76 -2.85
C PRO A 109 -11.45 -11.86 -3.93
N VAL A 110 -11.33 -10.57 -3.64
CA VAL A 110 -10.70 -9.58 -4.53
C VAL A 110 -9.29 -9.29 -4.04
N GLU A 111 -8.30 -9.35 -4.92
CA GLU A 111 -6.90 -9.12 -4.51
C GLU A 111 -6.66 -7.68 -4.06
N VAL A 112 -5.91 -7.54 -2.97
CA VAL A 112 -5.38 -6.26 -2.52
C VAL A 112 -4.00 -6.06 -3.16
N GLY A 113 -3.76 -4.87 -3.68
CA GLY A 113 -2.52 -4.49 -4.32
C GLY A 113 -2.05 -3.11 -3.90
N LEU A 114 -1.15 -2.55 -4.70
CA LEU A 114 -0.61 -1.21 -4.53
C LEU A 114 -1.00 -0.33 -5.70
N PHE A 115 -1.30 0.93 -5.41
CA PHE A 115 -1.58 1.95 -6.42
C PHE A 115 -0.87 3.25 -6.03
N GLY A 116 -0.33 3.97 -7.01
CA GLY A 116 0.43 5.20 -6.75
C GLY A 116 -0.37 6.20 -5.92
N TRP A 117 0.27 6.79 -4.91
CA TRP A 117 -0.33 7.77 -3.99
C TRP A 117 -0.73 9.07 -4.68
N GLY A 118 -1.87 9.64 -4.29
CA GLY A 118 -2.42 10.87 -4.85
C GLY A 118 -3.17 10.67 -6.18
N ARG A 119 -3.54 9.43 -6.52
CA ARG A 119 -4.33 9.12 -7.72
C ARG A 119 -5.82 9.21 -7.44
N GLN A 120 -6.58 9.51 -8.48
CA GLN A 120 -8.04 9.39 -8.45
C GLN A 120 -8.43 7.91 -8.21
N ASP A 121 -9.56 7.69 -7.54
CA ASP A 121 -10.14 6.36 -7.27
C ASP A 121 -9.31 5.45 -6.34
N GLN A 122 -8.39 6.03 -5.57
CA GLN A 122 -7.71 5.31 -4.50
C GLN A 122 -8.70 4.82 -3.43
N THR A 123 -8.44 3.62 -2.92
CA THR A 123 -9.32 2.96 -1.96
C THR A 123 -9.37 3.75 -0.67
N GLN A 124 -10.59 4.11 -0.27
CA GLN A 124 -10.88 4.69 1.03
C GLN A 124 -11.00 3.56 2.04
N TRP A 125 -10.19 3.55 3.09
CA TRP A 125 -10.15 2.47 4.07
C TRP A 125 -10.89 2.86 5.36
N LYS A 126 -11.52 1.87 5.98
CA LYS A 126 -12.08 1.94 7.33
C LYS A 126 -11.64 0.74 8.14
N ALA A 127 -11.49 0.92 9.44
CA ALA A 127 -11.18 -0.13 10.39
C ALA A 127 -12.12 -0.06 11.60
N ASP A 128 -12.46 -1.22 12.14
CA ASP A 128 -13.12 -1.37 13.43
C ASP A 128 -12.99 -2.81 13.93
N GLY A 129 -12.95 -3.00 15.25
CA GLY A 129 -12.94 -4.31 15.89
C GLY A 129 -11.85 -5.27 15.35
N GLY A 130 -10.66 -4.74 15.08
CA GLY A 130 -9.52 -5.49 14.53
C GLY A 130 -9.63 -5.84 13.04
N MET A 131 -10.70 -5.46 12.36
CA MET A 131 -10.89 -5.67 10.92
C MET A 131 -10.74 -4.35 10.18
N PHE A 132 -10.44 -4.42 8.89
CA PHE A 132 -10.49 -3.24 8.02
C PHE A 132 -10.96 -3.60 6.61
N TRP A 133 -11.58 -2.64 5.92
CA TRP A 133 -12.31 -2.84 4.67
C TRP A 133 -12.34 -1.58 3.79
N PRO A 134 -12.64 -1.74 2.49
CA PRO A 134 -12.79 -0.61 1.58
C PRO A 134 -14.17 0.06 1.74
N GLY A 135 -14.19 1.35 2.05
CA GLY A 135 -15.32 2.26 1.88
C GLY A 135 -16.59 1.85 2.63
N SER A 136 -17.61 1.46 1.88
CA SER A 136 -18.93 1.07 2.37
C SER A 136 -19.13 -0.45 2.50
N HIS A 137 -18.11 -1.25 2.19
CA HIS A 137 -18.19 -2.71 2.18
C HIS A 137 -17.83 -3.36 3.52
N GLU A 138 -18.56 -3.01 4.60
CA GLU A 138 -18.30 -3.59 5.93
C GLU A 138 -18.51 -5.12 5.98
N ASP A 139 -19.27 -5.66 5.04
CA ASP A 139 -19.48 -7.10 4.83
C ASP A 139 -18.26 -7.80 4.22
N LYS A 140 -17.28 -7.04 3.69
CA LYS A 140 -16.07 -7.57 3.04
C LYS A 140 -14.80 -7.00 3.68
N VAL A 141 -14.03 -7.83 4.35
CA VAL A 141 -12.85 -7.40 5.12
C VAL A 141 -11.54 -7.97 4.57
N VAL A 142 -10.44 -7.28 4.86
CA VAL A 142 -9.11 -7.74 4.46
C VAL A 142 -8.76 -9.03 5.19
N THR A 143 -8.38 -10.04 4.42
CA THR A 143 -8.17 -11.42 4.85
C THR A 143 -6.83 -11.92 4.32
N VAL A 144 -6.08 -12.69 5.13
CA VAL A 144 -4.90 -13.43 4.63
C VAL A 144 -5.33 -14.80 4.12
N LEU A 145 -5.04 -15.07 2.85
CA LEU A 145 -5.14 -16.41 2.27
C LEU A 145 -3.78 -17.07 2.18
N SER A 146 -3.75 -18.38 2.39
CA SER A 146 -2.60 -19.26 2.15
C SER A 146 -2.88 -20.15 0.96
N ASP A 147 -1.88 -20.41 0.13
CA ASP A 147 -1.94 -21.41 -0.95
C ASP A 147 -1.59 -22.83 -0.48
N GLY A 148 -1.26 -23.00 0.80
CA GLY A 148 -0.82 -24.29 1.37
C GLY A 148 0.66 -24.61 1.16
N ASN A 149 1.38 -23.85 0.34
CA ASN A 149 2.81 -24.02 0.06
C ASN A 149 3.69 -22.98 0.78
N GLY A 150 3.11 -22.28 1.76
CA GLY A 150 3.78 -21.21 2.50
C GLY A 150 3.74 -19.85 1.81
N ASN A 151 3.02 -19.71 0.69
CA ASN A 151 2.76 -18.39 0.10
C ASN A 151 1.48 -17.81 0.66
N HIS A 152 1.51 -16.51 0.91
CA HIS A 152 0.39 -15.77 1.48
C HIS A 152 0.08 -14.54 0.64
N ARG A 153 -1.21 -14.21 0.54
CA ARG A 153 -1.69 -12.97 -0.09
C ARG A 153 -2.81 -12.34 0.71
N ALA A 154 -2.95 -11.03 0.57
CA ALA A 154 -4.04 -10.27 1.14
C ALA A 154 -5.16 -10.10 0.09
N VAL A 155 -6.39 -10.34 0.51
CA VAL A 155 -7.59 -10.18 -0.30
C VAL A 155 -8.68 -9.48 0.51
N VAL A 156 -9.68 -8.93 -0.16
CA VAL A 156 -10.95 -8.54 0.46
C VAL A 156 -11.94 -9.69 0.26
N ALA A 157 -12.48 -10.23 1.35
CA ALA A 157 -13.37 -11.40 1.35
C ALA A 157 -14.52 -11.25 2.36
N ASP A 158 -15.54 -12.10 2.28
CA ASP A 158 -16.68 -12.10 3.20
C ASP A 158 -16.25 -12.13 4.66
N ARG A 159 -16.80 -11.22 5.47
CA ARG A 159 -16.57 -11.15 6.90
C ARG A 159 -17.05 -12.43 7.60
N GLY A 160 -16.29 -12.87 8.61
CA GLY A 160 -16.58 -14.07 9.40
C GLY A 160 -15.69 -15.27 9.07
N ALA A 161 -14.67 -15.10 8.22
CA ALA A 161 -13.66 -16.12 7.95
C ALA A 161 -12.43 -15.95 8.88
N PRO A 162 -11.58 -16.99 9.04
CA PRO A 162 -10.30 -16.86 9.73
C PRO A 162 -9.35 -15.87 9.04
N ASN A 163 -8.32 -15.43 9.76
CA ASN A 163 -7.25 -14.54 9.26
C ASN A 163 -7.74 -13.15 8.84
N GLN A 164 -8.78 -12.64 9.53
CA GLN A 164 -9.39 -11.34 9.29
C GLN A 164 -9.05 -10.30 10.36
N GLN A 165 -8.42 -10.73 11.45
CA GLN A 165 -8.01 -9.85 12.53
C GLN A 165 -6.62 -9.27 12.28
N TRP A 166 -6.49 -7.98 12.52
CA TRP A 166 -5.31 -7.18 12.29
C TRP A 166 -5.10 -6.21 13.45
N ARG A 167 -3.84 -6.08 13.85
CA ARG A 167 -3.40 -5.03 14.76
C ARG A 167 -2.57 -3.99 14.02
N PHE A 168 -2.67 -2.76 14.50
CA PHE A 168 -1.84 -1.64 14.06
C PHE A 168 -0.78 -1.39 15.12
N GLU A 169 0.45 -1.84 14.86
CA GLU A 169 1.56 -1.69 15.78
C GLU A 169 2.28 -0.38 15.47
N GLU A 170 2.14 0.63 16.33
CA GLU A 170 2.81 1.93 16.16
C GLU A 170 4.34 1.77 16.12
N VAL A 171 4.98 2.55 15.24
CA VAL A 171 6.43 2.55 15.05
C VAL A 171 6.93 3.99 15.00
N GLU A 172 8.00 4.26 15.74
CA GLU A 172 8.73 5.53 15.58
C GLU A 172 9.70 5.45 14.41
N VAL A 173 9.68 6.47 13.55
CA VAL A 173 10.62 6.60 12.43
C VAL A 173 11.43 7.88 12.64
N PRO A 174 12.67 7.78 13.15
CA PRO A 174 13.48 8.95 13.46
C PRO A 174 13.67 9.87 12.26
N GLY A 175 13.47 11.17 12.46
CA GLY A 175 13.63 12.18 11.42
C GLY A 175 12.48 12.25 10.41
N GLU A 176 11.40 11.49 10.61
CA GLU A 176 10.24 11.51 9.74
C GLU A 176 8.97 11.84 10.49
N SER A 177 8.01 12.42 9.76
CA SER A 177 6.68 12.72 10.27
C SER A 177 5.65 12.29 9.25
N VAL A 178 4.50 11.83 9.73
CA VAL A 178 3.35 11.58 8.87
C VAL A 178 2.93 12.91 8.25
N PRO A 179 2.69 12.98 6.93
CA PRO A 179 2.16 14.16 6.29
C PRO A 179 0.82 14.54 6.93
N THR A 180 0.80 15.58 7.75
CA THR A 180 -0.42 16.15 8.32
C THR A 180 -0.73 17.46 7.62
N ARG A 181 -2.02 17.78 7.45
CA ARG A 181 -2.40 19.14 7.05
C ARG A 181 -2.37 19.99 8.32
N ARG A 182 -1.38 20.87 8.47
CA ARG A 182 -1.43 21.95 9.47
C ARG A 182 -1.40 23.33 8.79
N ASN A 183 -2.59 23.93 8.78
CA ASN A 183 -2.98 25.34 8.69
C ASN A 183 -2.67 26.14 7.42
N ASP A 184 -3.77 26.51 6.75
CA ASP A 184 -4.19 27.91 6.54
C ASP A 184 -3.10 28.96 6.85
N THR A 185 -2.51 29.49 5.79
CA THR A 185 -2.05 30.89 5.75
C THR A 185 -2.74 31.59 4.60
#